data_AF-A0AAD7TE91-F1
#
_entry.id   AF-A0AAD7TE91-F1
#
_cell.length_a   1.000
_cell.length_b   1.000
_cell.length_c   1.000
_cell.angle_alpha   90.00
_cell.angle_beta   90.00
_cell.angle_gamma   90.00
#
_symmetry.space_group_name_H-M   'P 1'
#
loop_
_entity.id
_entity.type
_entity.pdbx_description
1 polymer ?
#
loop_
_entity_poly.entity_id
_entity_poly.type
_entity_poly.pdbx_seq_one_letter_code
_entity_poly.pdbx_strand_id
1 'polypeptide(L)'
;MCRFNSGFFYRHPILQQFKWYWRVEPDVHFHCDIDFDPFLYMERHNKTYAFTITMYEYHATIPTLWDTVKDFVKENPQYVAQDNALGYLSDDGGNSYNLCHFWSNFEIADMDFWRGEAYTKFFDYLDRTGGFYYERWGDAPVHSIAVALFQNKDQIHFFDEIGYEHNPYVHCPSGQAAYTQGKCACDRQRSFDYDGYSCMRQWDRIQ
;
A
#
# COMPACT_ATOMS: atom_id res chain seq x y z
N MET A 1 -4.45 10.21 13.77
CA MET A 1 -5.04 9.62 12.55
C MET A 1 -4.17 8.47 12.07
N CYS A 2 -2.90 8.69 11.68
CA CYS A 2 -2.01 7.64 11.14
C CYS A 2 -2.00 6.34 11.98
N ARG A 3 -1.72 6.44 13.28
CA ARG A 3 -1.75 5.30 14.22
C ARG A 3 -3.07 4.51 14.20
N PHE A 4 -4.22 5.19 14.06
CA PHE A 4 -5.53 4.53 14.00
C PHE A 4 -5.66 3.67 12.75
N ASN A 5 -5.27 4.19 11.59
CA ASN A 5 -5.27 3.46 10.34
C ASN A 5 -4.21 2.35 10.33
N SER A 6 -3.06 2.55 10.97
CA SER A 6 -2.06 1.48 11.11
C SER A 6 -2.54 0.31 11.98
N GLY A 7 -3.25 0.57 13.09
CA GLY A 7 -3.40 -0.45 14.14
C GLY A 7 -4.82 -0.86 14.50
N PHE A 8 -5.84 -0.07 14.16
CA PHE A 8 -7.11 -0.14 14.88
C PHE A 8 -8.36 -0.22 13.99
N PHE A 9 -8.37 0.37 12.79
CA PHE A 9 -9.60 0.42 11.99
C PHE A 9 -10.16 -0.99 11.73
N TYR A 10 -9.34 -1.95 11.31
CA TYR A 10 -9.72 -3.33 11.03
C TYR A 10 -10.16 -4.14 12.26
N ARG A 11 -9.96 -3.58 13.47
CA ARG A 11 -10.42 -4.12 14.77
C ARG A 11 -11.76 -3.54 15.21
N HIS A 12 -12.31 -2.56 14.49
CA HIS A 12 -13.58 -1.94 14.84
C HIS A 12 -14.72 -2.98 14.75
N PRO A 13 -15.68 -3.03 15.71
CA PRO A 13 -16.75 -4.03 15.74
C PRO A 13 -17.56 -4.13 14.46
N ILE A 14 -17.88 -3.00 13.83
CA ILE A 14 -18.63 -2.95 12.56
C ILE A 14 -17.89 -3.66 11.42
N LEU A 15 -16.56 -3.67 11.47
CA LEU A 15 -15.72 -4.25 10.42
C LEU A 15 -15.43 -5.74 10.63
N GLN A 16 -15.71 -6.31 11.81
CA GLN A 16 -15.38 -7.71 12.11
C GLN A 16 -16.10 -8.73 11.23
N GLN A 17 -17.27 -8.36 10.68
CA GLN A 17 -18.05 -9.25 9.81
C GLN A 17 -17.57 -9.28 8.35
N PHE A 18 -16.63 -8.40 7.98
CA PHE A 18 -16.14 -8.31 6.60
C PHE A 18 -14.73 -8.91 6.49
N LYS A 19 -14.44 -9.50 5.33
CA LYS A 19 -13.11 -9.94 4.92
C LYS A 19 -12.37 -8.83 4.18
N TRP A 20 -13.04 -8.14 3.27
CA TRP A 20 -12.46 -7.08 2.44
C TRP A 20 -12.89 -5.69 2.91
N TYR A 21 -12.05 -4.71 2.66
CA TYR A 21 -12.42 -3.30 2.72
C TYR A 21 -11.85 -2.56 1.51
N TRP A 22 -12.50 -1.45 1.18
CA TRP A 22 -11.99 -0.46 0.25
C TRP A 22 -12.01 0.89 0.97
N ARG A 23 -10.83 1.48 1.18
CA ARG A 23 -10.72 2.82 1.77
C ARG A 23 -11.09 3.88 0.75
N VAL A 24 -11.91 4.83 1.19
CA VAL A 24 -12.34 6.00 0.44
C VAL A 24 -12.18 7.21 1.34
N GLU A 25 -11.42 8.21 0.89
CA GLU A 25 -11.25 9.49 1.57
C GLU A 25 -12.17 10.58 0.98
N PRO A 26 -12.41 11.69 1.71
CA PRO A 26 -13.05 12.86 1.14
C PRO A 26 -12.26 13.44 -0.05
N ASP A 27 -12.97 14.14 -0.95
CA ASP A 27 -12.38 14.86 -2.09
C ASP A 27 -11.58 13.99 -3.09
N VAL A 28 -11.91 12.71 -3.16
CA VAL A 28 -11.39 11.79 -4.19
C VAL A 28 -12.27 11.79 -5.43
N HIS A 29 -11.67 11.50 -6.59
CA HIS A 29 -12.39 11.35 -7.85
C HIS A 29 -12.08 10.01 -8.50
N PHE A 30 -13.12 9.33 -9.00
CA PHE A 30 -13.00 8.16 -9.85
C PHE A 30 -13.26 8.58 -11.28
N HIS A 31 -12.26 8.39 -12.13
CA HIS A 31 -12.25 8.90 -13.51
C HIS A 31 -12.71 7.87 -14.54
N CYS A 32 -13.00 6.65 -14.12
CA CYS A 32 -13.42 5.53 -14.96
C CYS A 32 -14.63 4.82 -14.33
N ASP A 33 -15.52 4.29 -15.18
CA ASP A 33 -16.48 3.27 -14.81
C ASP A 33 -15.73 1.99 -14.39
N ILE A 34 -16.17 1.37 -13.30
CA ILE A 34 -15.64 0.09 -12.82
C ILE A 34 -16.70 -0.96 -13.13
N ASP A 35 -16.47 -1.75 -14.19
CA ASP A 35 -17.42 -2.72 -14.74
C ASP A 35 -17.20 -4.17 -14.25
N PHE A 36 -16.30 -4.34 -13.28
CA PHE A 36 -16.02 -5.58 -12.58
C PHE A 36 -16.18 -5.42 -11.07
N ASP A 37 -16.22 -6.53 -10.33
CA ASP A 37 -16.21 -6.53 -8.86
C ASP A 37 -14.75 -6.62 -8.36
N PRO A 38 -14.20 -5.56 -7.75
CA PRO A 38 -12.80 -5.57 -7.29
C PRO A 38 -12.56 -6.57 -6.17
N PHE A 39 -13.51 -6.76 -5.25
CA PHE A 39 -13.35 -7.72 -4.16
C PHE A 39 -13.32 -9.16 -4.69
N LEU A 40 -14.20 -9.47 -5.64
CA LEU A 40 -14.22 -10.77 -6.30
C LEU A 40 -12.95 -11.00 -7.15
N TYR A 41 -12.41 -9.95 -7.78
CA TYR A 41 -11.12 -10.04 -8.47
C TYR A 41 -10.01 -10.40 -7.49
N MET A 42 -9.92 -9.69 -6.36
CA MET A 42 -8.91 -9.93 -5.33
C MET A 42 -8.99 -11.36 -4.79
N GLU A 43 -10.20 -11.84 -4.47
CA GLU A 43 -10.42 -13.20 -3.99
C GLU A 43 -10.04 -14.27 -5.03
N ARG A 44 -10.50 -14.13 -6.29
CA ARG A 44 -10.24 -15.12 -7.34
C ARG A 44 -8.77 -15.23 -7.74
N HIS A 45 -8.01 -14.14 -7.61
CA HIS A 45 -6.60 -14.08 -7.99
C HIS A 45 -5.66 -14.13 -6.79
N ASN A 46 -6.16 -14.50 -5.60
CA ASN A 46 -5.39 -14.65 -4.38
C ASN A 46 -4.55 -13.41 -4.04
N LYS A 47 -5.14 -12.22 -4.19
CA LYS A 47 -4.52 -10.94 -3.86
C LYS A 47 -4.81 -10.59 -2.40
N THR A 48 -3.86 -9.96 -1.73
CA THR A 48 -3.97 -9.51 -0.34
C THR A 48 -4.16 -8.00 -0.26
N TYR A 49 -3.47 -7.24 -1.11
CA TYR A 49 -3.46 -5.77 -1.05
C TYR A 49 -3.42 -5.19 -2.46
N ALA A 50 -4.14 -4.10 -2.68
CA ALA A 50 -4.12 -3.40 -3.95
C ALA A 50 -4.11 -1.88 -3.79
N PHE A 51 -3.47 -1.23 -4.76
CA PHE A 51 -3.25 0.21 -4.81
C PHE A 51 -3.44 0.77 -6.22
N THR A 52 -3.59 2.09 -6.32
CA THR A 52 -3.61 2.84 -7.58
C THR A 52 -2.48 3.86 -7.68
N ILE A 53 -1.92 4.32 -6.57
CA ILE A 53 -0.83 5.31 -6.55
C ILE A 53 0.28 4.84 -5.62
N THR A 54 1.52 5.07 -6.00
CA THR A 54 2.70 4.83 -5.18
C THR A 54 3.70 5.98 -5.30
N MET A 55 4.34 6.35 -4.19
CA MET A 55 5.19 7.53 -4.12
C MET A 55 6.29 7.39 -3.07
N TYR A 56 7.24 8.32 -3.09
CA TYR A 56 8.21 8.45 -2.01
C TYR A 56 7.58 9.14 -0.78
N GLU A 57 7.95 8.68 0.40
CA GLU A 57 7.71 9.38 1.66
C GLU A 57 8.78 10.46 1.89
N TYR A 58 8.46 11.46 2.70
CA TYR A 58 9.44 12.41 3.20
C TYR A 58 10.22 11.80 4.36
N HIS A 59 11.51 11.50 4.17
CA HIS A 59 12.35 10.90 5.23
C HIS A 59 12.25 11.62 6.60
N ALA A 60 12.08 12.94 6.61
CA ALA A 60 11.93 13.73 7.84
C ALA A 60 10.75 13.32 8.72
N THR A 61 9.77 12.56 8.19
CA THR A 61 8.59 12.08 8.92
C THR A 61 8.80 10.71 9.55
N ILE A 62 9.79 9.96 9.07
CA ILE A 62 10.07 8.56 9.40
C ILE A 62 11.56 8.26 9.62
N PRO A 63 12.39 9.15 10.23
CA PRO A 63 13.83 8.95 10.28
C PRO A 63 14.28 7.66 10.97
N THR A 64 13.50 7.08 11.88
CA THR A 64 13.85 5.82 12.56
C THR A 64 12.97 4.63 12.19
N LEU A 65 12.00 4.81 11.27
CA LEU A 65 11.05 3.75 10.92
C LEU A 65 11.76 2.51 10.37
N TRP A 66 12.68 2.69 9.40
CA TRP A 66 13.33 1.54 8.76
C TRP A 66 14.27 0.78 9.70
N ASP A 67 15.01 1.49 10.56
CA ASP A 67 15.86 0.84 11.55
C ASP A 67 15.01 0.03 12.54
N THR A 68 13.87 0.58 12.97
CA THR A 68 12.90 -0.14 13.81
C THR A 68 12.35 -1.39 13.11
N VAL A 69 12.07 -1.31 11.80
CA VAL A 69 11.60 -2.45 10.99
C VAL A 69 12.67 -3.52 10.89
N LYS A 70 13.94 -3.15 10.65
CA LYS A 70 15.06 -4.10 10.60
C LYS A 70 15.23 -4.84 11.93
N ASP A 71 15.10 -4.14 13.06
CA ASP A 71 15.17 -4.76 14.38
C ASP A 71 14.02 -5.77 14.58
N PHE A 72 12.78 -5.40 14.21
CA PHE A 72 11.64 -6.32 14.26
C PHE A 72 11.86 -7.56 13.40
N VAL A 73 12.32 -7.39 12.15
CA VAL A 73 12.56 -8.50 11.21
C VAL A 73 13.67 -9.42 11.69
N LYS A 74 14.74 -8.86 12.28
CA LYS A 74 15.84 -9.64 12.87
C LYS A 74 15.36 -10.54 14.02
N GLU A 75 14.43 -10.04 14.84
CA GLU A 75 13.82 -10.81 15.93
C GLU A 75 12.74 -11.79 15.45
N ASN A 76 12.14 -11.52 14.28
CA ASN A 76 11.00 -12.28 13.76
C ASN A 76 11.17 -12.68 12.28
N PRO A 77 12.27 -13.38 11.90
CA PRO A 77 12.54 -13.71 10.50
C PRO A 77 11.47 -14.63 9.89
N GLN A 78 10.73 -15.38 10.71
CA GLN A 78 9.67 -16.28 10.27
C GLN A 78 8.47 -15.59 9.60
N TYR A 79 8.31 -14.27 9.79
CA TYR A 79 7.23 -13.52 9.15
C TYR A 79 7.59 -12.96 7.77
N VAL A 80 8.87 -12.94 7.42
CA VAL A 80 9.31 -12.45 6.12
C VAL A 80 9.02 -13.50 5.06
N ALA A 81 8.19 -13.15 4.08
CA ALA A 81 7.87 -14.03 2.96
C ALA A 81 9.11 -14.26 2.08
N GLN A 82 9.24 -15.45 1.50
CA GLN A 82 10.42 -15.80 0.69
C GLN A 82 10.46 -15.02 -0.62
N ASP A 83 9.31 -14.85 -1.29
CA ASP A 83 9.18 -14.11 -2.55
C ASP A 83 8.52 -12.74 -2.31
N ASN A 84 9.04 -12.01 -1.32
CA ASN A 84 8.51 -10.72 -0.90
C ASN A 84 8.88 -9.58 -1.87
N ALA A 85 8.36 -8.39 -1.61
CA ALA A 85 8.61 -7.19 -2.39
C ALA A 85 9.70 -6.27 -1.77
N LEU A 86 10.72 -6.82 -1.10
CA LEU A 86 11.83 -6.03 -0.54
C LEU A 86 12.53 -5.15 -1.59
N GLY A 87 12.67 -5.64 -2.82
CA GLY A 87 13.26 -4.89 -3.92
C GLY A 87 12.48 -3.64 -4.35
N TYR A 88 11.22 -3.52 -3.94
CA TYR A 88 10.42 -2.30 -4.10
C TYR A 88 10.74 -1.27 -3.00
N LEU A 89 10.97 -1.73 -1.76
CA LEU A 89 11.30 -0.88 -0.61
C LEU A 89 12.78 -0.47 -0.56
N SER A 90 13.67 -1.19 -1.23
CA SER A 90 15.11 -1.01 -1.05
C SER A 90 15.90 -1.37 -2.31
N ASP A 91 16.84 -0.50 -2.66
CA ASP A 91 17.76 -0.69 -3.79
C ASP A 91 19.07 -1.40 -3.40
N ASP A 92 19.28 -1.64 -2.11
CA ASP A 92 20.54 -2.17 -1.57
C ASP A 92 20.33 -3.44 -0.72
N GLY A 93 19.27 -4.19 -1.02
CA GLY A 93 18.98 -5.47 -0.36
C GLY A 93 18.49 -5.35 1.08
N GLY A 94 17.88 -4.20 1.43
CA GLY A 94 17.30 -3.93 2.74
C GLY A 94 18.20 -3.17 3.70
N ASN A 95 19.40 -2.75 3.29
CA ASN A 95 20.29 -1.97 4.16
C ASN A 95 19.67 -0.60 4.47
N SER A 96 19.11 0.06 3.45
CA SER A 96 18.38 1.33 3.56
C SER A 96 16.99 1.25 2.92
N TYR A 97 16.08 2.10 3.40
CA TYR A 97 14.75 2.30 2.82
C TYR A 97 14.83 3.37 1.73
N ASN A 98 14.37 3.05 0.52
CA ASN A 98 14.30 4.00 -0.59
C ASN A 98 13.12 4.97 -0.48
N LEU A 99 12.30 4.84 0.59
CA LEU A 99 11.12 5.65 0.92
C LEU A 99 9.85 5.33 0.12
N CYS A 100 9.87 4.33 -0.77
CA CYS A 100 8.71 3.96 -1.57
C CYS A 100 7.58 3.32 -0.76
N HIS A 101 6.38 3.83 -0.93
CA HIS A 101 5.17 3.29 -0.32
C HIS A 101 3.96 3.39 -1.26
N PHE A 102 2.97 2.51 -1.05
CA PHE A 102 1.64 2.57 -1.63
C PHE A 102 0.82 3.64 -0.91
N TRP A 103 0.12 4.48 -1.67
CA TRP A 103 -0.56 5.63 -1.10
C TRP A 103 -1.94 5.25 -0.53
N SER A 104 -1.99 5.06 0.79
CA SER A 104 -3.10 4.37 1.47
C SER A 104 -4.45 5.08 1.45
N ASN A 105 -4.59 6.29 0.90
CA ASN A 105 -5.93 6.89 0.73
C ASN A 105 -6.80 6.07 -0.24
N PHE A 106 -6.18 5.33 -1.16
CA PHE A 106 -6.78 4.23 -1.88
C PHE A 106 -6.12 2.92 -1.44
N GLU A 107 -6.90 2.01 -0.90
CA GLU A 107 -6.48 0.64 -0.62
C GLU A 107 -7.68 -0.30 -0.69
N ILE A 108 -7.54 -1.40 -1.43
CA ILE A 108 -8.45 -2.55 -1.39
C ILE A 108 -7.64 -3.72 -0.84
N ALA A 109 -8.00 -4.23 0.33
CA ALA A 109 -7.19 -5.26 0.97
C ALA A 109 -7.99 -6.24 1.83
N ASP A 110 -7.37 -7.41 2.03
CA ASP A 110 -7.86 -8.47 2.90
C ASP A 110 -7.59 -8.08 4.37
N MET A 111 -8.65 -7.91 5.16
CA MET A 111 -8.52 -7.61 6.58
C MET A 111 -7.94 -8.76 7.39
N ASP A 112 -7.96 -10.00 6.89
CA ASP A 112 -7.32 -11.13 7.57
C ASP A 112 -5.80 -10.96 7.62
N PHE A 113 -5.19 -10.25 6.64
CA PHE A 113 -3.79 -9.87 6.70
C PHE A 113 -3.50 -8.96 7.91
N TRP A 114 -4.30 -7.89 8.08
CA TRP A 114 -4.16 -6.96 9.20
C TRP A 114 -4.47 -7.61 10.56
N ARG A 115 -5.40 -8.57 10.59
CA ARG A 115 -5.74 -9.35 11.79
C ARG A 115 -4.73 -10.45 12.09
N GLY A 116 -3.87 -10.78 11.13
CA GLY A 116 -2.88 -11.84 11.23
C GLY A 116 -1.82 -11.57 12.31
N GLU A 117 -1.18 -12.64 12.77
CA GLU A 117 -0.16 -12.58 13.83
C GLU A 117 1.03 -11.69 13.44
N ALA A 118 1.52 -11.83 12.20
CA ALA A 118 2.67 -11.06 11.69
C ALA A 118 2.41 -9.55 11.77
N TYR A 119 1.29 -9.09 11.20
CA TYR A 119 0.95 -7.67 11.23
C TYR A 119 0.63 -7.16 12.64
N THR A 120 -0.08 -7.95 13.44
CA THR A 120 -0.38 -7.58 14.83
C THR A 120 0.90 -7.36 15.64
N LYS A 121 1.86 -8.29 15.57
CA LYS A 121 3.16 -8.14 16.27
C LYS A 121 3.99 -7.00 15.70
N PHE A 122 3.97 -6.80 14.39
CA PHE A 122 4.67 -5.70 13.75
C PHE A 122 4.13 -4.35 14.22
N PHE A 123 2.82 -4.14 14.16
CA PHE A 123 2.18 -2.93 14.65
C PHE A 123 2.45 -2.71 16.14
N ASP A 124 2.28 -3.74 16.98
CA ASP A 124 2.55 -3.63 18.42
C ASP A 124 4.01 -3.28 18.73
N TYR A 125 4.96 -3.74 17.91
CA TYR A 125 6.38 -3.38 18.02
C TYR A 125 6.58 -1.90 17.71
N LEU A 126 6.07 -1.42 16.56
CA LEU A 126 6.13 -0.01 16.15
C LEU A 126 5.43 0.91 17.16
N ASP A 127 4.29 0.49 17.70
CA ASP A 127 3.50 1.29 18.62
C ASP A 127 4.25 1.58 19.93
N ARG A 128 5.03 0.60 20.40
CA ARG A 128 5.82 0.70 21.65
C ARG A 128 7.02 1.63 21.52
N THR A 129 7.56 1.84 20.32
CA THR A 129 8.69 2.76 20.13
C THR A 129 8.27 4.23 20.17
N GLY A 130 6.96 4.50 19.99
CA GLY A 130 6.41 5.84 20.03
C GLY A 130 6.63 6.66 18.75
N GLY A 131 7.13 6.07 17.66
CA GLY A 131 7.41 6.77 16.40
C GLY A 131 6.18 7.45 15.78
N PHE A 132 4.97 6.96 16.05
CA PHE A 132 3.72 7.64 15.67
C PHE A 132 3.50 9.01 16.33
N TYR A 133 4.19 9.31 17.45
CA TYR A 133 4.05 10.54 18.22
C TYR A 133 5.33 11.36 18.30
N TYR A 134 6.49 10.71 18.43
CA TYR A 134 7.79 11.38 18.49
C TYR A 134 8.32 11.73 17.10
N GLU A 135 7.84 11.04 16.07
CA GLU A 135 8.02 11.37 14.66
C GLU A 135 6.64 11.60 14.02
N ARG A 136 6.46 11.24 12.75
CA ARG A 136 5.17 11.37 12.06
C ARG A 136 4.92 10.18 11.14
N TRP A 137 5.06 8.97 11.68
CA TRP A 137 4.85 7.73 10.91
C TRP A 137 3.43 7.69 10.34
N GLY A 138 3.35 7.76 9.02
CA GLY A 138 2.11 7.59 8.27
C GLY A 138 1.66 6.14 8.24
N ASP A 139 0.35 5.91 8.12
CA ASP A 139 -0.15 4.55 7.87
C ASP A 139 0.29 4.02 6.51
N ALA A 140 0.44 4.88 5.50
CA ALA A 140 0.87 4.49 4.16
C ALA A 140 2.23 3.77 4.13
N PRO A 141 3.34 4.32 4.66
CA PRO A 141 4.60 3.57 4.75
C PRO A 141 4.52 2.35 5.68
N VAL A 142 3.75 2.40 6.77
CA VAL A 142 3.60 1.24 7.68
C VAL A 142 2.90 0.07 6.99
N HIS A 143 1.78 0.31 6.31
CA HIS A 143 1.04 -0.69 5.54
C HIS A 143 1.92 -1.26 4.42
N SER A 144 2.60 -0.38 3.68
CA SER A 144 3.42 -0.75 2.54
C SER A 144 4.59 -1.65 2.95
N ILE A 145 5.31 -1.28 4.01
CA ILE A 145 6.41 -2.09 4.54
C ILE A 145 5.91 -3.47 4.98
N ALA A 146 4.80 -3.53 5.72
CA ALA A 146 4.27 -4.79 6.19
C ALA A 146 3.84 -5.71 5.05
N VAL A 147 3.05 -5.20 4.11
CA VAL A 147 2.58 -5.97 2.96
C VAL A 147 3.76 -6.44 2.10
N ALA A 148 4.71 -5.54 1.81
CA ALA A 148 5.86 -5.86 0.99
C ALA A 148 6.85 -6.83 1.63
N LEU A 149 6.89 -6.96 2.96
CA LEU A 149 7.75 -7.92 3.65
C LEU A 149 7.04 -9.25 4.00
N PHE A 150 5.76 -9.20 4.36
CA PHE A 150 5.05 -10.34 4.95
C PHE A 150 4.14 -11.08 3.96
N GLN A 151 4.03 -10.63 2.72
CA GLN A 151 3.31 -11.32 1.64
C GLN A 151 4.26 -11.59 0.47
N ASN A 152 3.89 -12.56 -0.37
CA ASN A 152 4.55 -12.70 -1.65
C ASN A 152 4.18 -11.52 -2.55
N LYS A 153 5.11 -11.04 -3.36
CA LYS A 153 4.92 -9.89 -4.25
C LYS A 153 3.71 -10.05 -5.18
N ASP A 154 3.43 -11.28 -5.65
CA ASP A 154 2.30 -11.60 -6.52
C ASP A 154 0.93 -11.42 -5.84
N GLN A 155 0.89 -11.31 -4.51
CA GLN A 155 -0.33 -11.03 -3.76
C GLN A 155 -0.62 -9.52 -3.65
N ILE A 156 0.28 -8.68 -4.13
CA ILE A 156 0.11 -7.23 -4.18
C ILE A 156 -0.30 -6.86 -5.61
N HIS A 157 -1.32 -6.02 -5.76
CA HIS A 157 -1.89 -5.71 -7.06
C HIS A 157 -1.97 -4.21 -7.33
N PHE A 158 -1.49 -3.80 -8.51
CA PHE A 158 -1.73 -2.46 -9.03
C PHE A 158 -2.97 -2.50 -9.92
N PHE A 159 -3.99 -1.71 -9.59
CA PHE A 159 -5.21 -1.59 -10.39
C PHE A 159 -5.03 -0.49 -11.47
N ASP A 160 -4.45 -0.85 -12.63
CA ASP A 160 -4.38 0.06 -13.81
C ASP A 160 -5.77 0.39 -14.35
N GLU A 161 -6.80 -0.41 -14.04
CA GLU A 161 -8.17 -0.21 -14.52
C GLU A 161 -8.94 0.86 -13.74
N ILE A 162 -8.50 1.24 -12.53
CA ILE A 162 -9.24 2.14 -11.64
C ILE A 162 -8.63 3.54 -11.68
N GLY A 163 -9.03 4.36 -12.65
CA GLY A 163 -8.63 5.76 -12.71
C GLY A 163 -9.05 6.52 -11.44
N TYR A 164 -8.08 7.04 -10.70
CA TYR A 164 -8.27 7.56 -9.34
C TYR A 164 -7.47 8.85 -9.13
N GLU A 165 -8.07 9.80 -8.43
CA GLU A 165 -7.43 11.05 -8.05
C GLU A 165 -7.68 11.35 -6.57
N HIS A 166 -6.59 11.69 -5.90
CA HIS A 166 -6.62 12.41 -4.64
C HIS A 166 -5.60 13.54 -4.79
N ASN A 167 -6.03 14.79 -4.68
CA ASN A 167 -5.17 15.94 -4.96
C ASN A 167 -3.84 15.85 -4.18
N PRO A 168 -2.67 16.06 -4.83
CA PRO A 168 -2.49 16.56 -6.20
C PRO A 168 -2.28 15.48 -7.27
N TYR A 169 -2.40 14.20 -6.94
CA TYR A 169 -1.99 13.10 -7.82
C TYR A 169 -3.17 12.37 -8.46
N VAL A 170 -2.97 12.01 -9.73
CA VAL A 170 -3.94 11.28 -10.55
C VAL A 170 -3.25 10.02 -11.05
N HIS A 171 -3.84 8.87 -10.83
CA HIS A 171 -3.59 7.68 -11.63
C HIS A 171 -4.62 7.65 -12.76
N CYS A 172 -4.14 7.55 -14.01
CA CYS A 172 -4.98 7.43 -15.18
C CYS A 172 -4.54 6.22 -16.02
N PRO A 173 -5.46 5.29 -16.36
CA PRO A 173 -5.11 4.04 -17.03
C PRO A 173 -4.24 4.22 -18.28
N SER A 174 -3.15 3.47 -18.34
CA SER A 174 -2.20 3.55 -19.46
C SER A 174 -2.57 2.62 -20.63
N GLY A 175 -3.31 1.55 -20.38
CA GLY A 175 -3.80 0.67 -21.45
C GLY A 175 -4.93 1.31 -22.26
N GLN A 176 -4.85 1.29 -23.59
CA GLN A 176 -5.98 1.74 -24.44
C GLN A 176 -7.26 0.93 -24.18
N ALA A 177 -7.10 -0.37 -23.89
CA ALA A 177 -8.21 -1.25 -23.54
C ALA A 177 -8.88 -0.84 -22.24
N ALA A 178 -8.12 -0.76 -21.13
CA ALA A 178 -8.60 -0.32 -19.82
C ALA A 178 -9.26 1.07 -19.89
N TYR A 179 -8.61 2.03 -20.57
CA TYR A 179 -9.14 3.38 -20.73
C TYR A 179 -10.49 3.41 -21.47
N THR A 180 -10.62 2.66 -22.56
CA THR A 180 -11.83 2.64 -23.39
C THR A 180 -12.97 1.87 -22.71
N GLN A 181 -12.66 0.72 -22.11
CA GLN A 181 -13.63 -0.12 -21.39
C GLN A 181 -14.19 0.62 -20.17
N GLY A 182 -13.31 1.22 -19.37
CA GLY A 182 -13.68 2.04 -18.22
C GLY A 182 -14.24 3.41 -18.57
N LYS A 183 -14.45 3.74 -19.87
CA LYS A 183 -14.97 5.05 -20.33
C LYS A 183 -14.29 6.24 -19.64
N CYS A 184 -12.97 6.17 -19.50
CA CYS A 184 -12.24 7.09 -18.64
C CYS A 184 -12.26 8.53 -19.14
N ALA A 185 -12.26 9.49 -18.20
CA ALA A 185 -12.29 10.93 -18.45
C ALA A 185 -11.00 11.68 -18.02
N CYS A 186 -10.04 10.99 -17.42
CA CYS A 186 -8.76 11.57 -16.98
C CYS A 186 -7.81 11.86 -18.15
N ASP A 187 -6.95 12.87 -18.00
CA ASP A 187 -5.87 13.13 -18.95
C ASP A 187 -4.68 12.20 -18.65
N ARG A 188 -4.43 11.25 -19.56
CA ARG A 188 -3.33 10.27 -19.45
C ARG A 188 -1.95 10.93 -19.35
N GLN A 189 -1.76 12.14 -19.89
CA GLN A 189 -0.49 12.86 -19.79
C GLN A 189 -0.24 13.42 -18.38
N ARG A 190 -1.30 13.53 -17.57
CA ARG A 190 -1.23 13.96 -16.18
C ARG A 190 -1.12 12.81 -15.18
N SER A 191 -1.03 11.56 -15.66
CA SER A 191 -0.85 10.41 -14.77
C SER A 191 0.46 10.54 -13.98
N PHE A 192 0.37 10.35 -12.67
CA PHE A 192 1.48 10.42 -11.74
C PHE A 192 2.36 9.16 -11.81
N ASP A 193 1.87 8.05 -12.36
CA ASP A 193 2.53 6.74 -12.34
C ASP A 193 4.02 6.81 -12.70
N TYR A 194 4.39 7.55 -13.75
CA TYR A 194 5.80 7.68 -14.17
C TYR A 194 6.39 9.07 -13.93
N ASP A 195 5.81 9.86 -13.03
CA ASP A 195 6.43 11.06 -12.50
C ASP A 195 7.78 10.75 -11.82
N GLY A 196 8.63 11.76 -11.61
CA GLY A 196 9.91 11.59 -10.91
C GLY A 196 9.76 11.25 -9.42
N TYR A 197 8.64 11.64 -8.81
CA TYR A 197 8.33 11.39 -7.39
C TYR A 197 7.43 10.16 -7.16
N SER A 198 7.05 9.47 -8.23
CA SER A 198 6.36 8.19 -8.15
C SER A 198 7.33 7.02 -7.96
N CYS A 199 6.85 5.98 -7.30
CA CYS A 199 7.55 4.72 -7.11
C CYS A 199 7.13 3.61 -8.07
N MET A 200 6.37 3.92 -9.13
CA MET A 200 5.91 2.89 -10.07
C MET A 200 7.07 2.22 -10.79
N ARG A 201 8.15 2.94 -11.09
CA ARG A 201 9.37 2.34 -11.70
C ARG A 201 10.02 1.31 -10.77
N GLN A 202 9.96 1.51 -9.47
CA GLN A 202 10.46 0.58 -8.45
C GLN A 202 9.54 -0.63 -8.36
N TRP A 203 8.24 -0.42 -8.49
CA TRP A 203 7.25 -1.49 -8.53
C TRP A 203 7.43 -2.39 -9.78
N ASP A 204 7.53 -1.79 -10.96
CA ASP A 204 7.71 -2.49 -12.24
C ASP A 204 8.99 -3.34 -12.28
N ARG A 205 10.06 -2.89 -11.61
CA ARG A 205 11.34 -3.61 -11.56
C ARG A 205 11.27 -4.97 -10.88
N ILE A 206 10.30 -5.17 -10.00
CA ILE A 206 10.19 -6.40 -9.21
C ILE A 206 9.07 -7.32 -9.68
N GLN A 207 8.30 -6.93 -10.70
CA GLN A 207 7.26 -7.80 -11.28
C GLN A 207 7.90 -8.96 -12.04
#